data_AF-A0AAV8T6L4-F1
#
_entry.id   AF-A0AAV8T6L4-F1
#
_cell.length_a   1.000
_cell.length_b   1.000
_cell.length_c   1.000
_cell.angle_alpha   90.00
_cell.angle_beta   90.00
_cell.angle_gamma   90.00
#
_symmetry.space_group_name_H-M   'P 1'
#
loop_
_entity.id
_entity.type
_entity.pdbx_description
1 polymer ?
#
loop_
_entity_poly.entity_id
_entity_poly.type
_entity_poly.pdbx_seq_one_letter_code
_entity_poly.pdbx_strand_id
1 'polypeptide(L)'
;METFKCRSIPNNKSKIARTFQKVINLKTATRIASNNGIGMCVLTPQNKFEDHSADKNKNGRDKRRAVLEALMAKLFAGVTTIKAAYAELQMAQNPYNSDDIHAADQAVVDELKQLSELKRKYFKNDLDHLSPQVTTMLAEIQEQQSLMKTYEITIRKLEAQVEAKDSDFCSFKKQLDECIAYNKSLEKRLNASGPIPLLDSIKFSALNPSHFVQVLHFTSRSIRSFVKLMVREMEVACWDIDAAVKAIEPEASLAKPSHRCFVFESFVSKTLLEGFNQPQFTLHESSLSENSPREQYYFNKFKEVKSLTLKHFLPQNPNSSLARFTRTKYLQLVHAKMECSLFGNLNQRKLVNNGGFPDSAFFNAFAEMARRVWSLNLLAFSFGDQISIFQISKDCRFSEVYMESITDESLLDSDGDDVDLRVGFTVVPGFKIGKTVIQSQVYLSPTISSVS
;
A
#
# COMPACT_ATOMS: atom_id res chain seq x y z
N MET A 1 24.85 -51.59 -11.44
CA MET A 1 24.79 -50.57 -12.51
C MET A 1 23.54 -49.74 -12.25
N GLU A 2 23.55 -48.45 -11.91
CA GLU A 2 24.61 -47.47 -11.74
C GLU A 2 24.20 -46.54 -10.60
N THR A 3 25.11 -46.35 -9.64
CA THR A 3 25.02 -45.32 -8.62
C THR A 3 25.35 -43.98 -9.28
N PHE A 4 24.34 -43.16 -9.58
CA PHE A 4 24.58 -41.80 -10.03
C PHE A 4 24.98 -40.91 -8.84
N LYS A 5 26.30 -40.89 -8.65
CA LYS A 5 27.10 -39.98 -7.85
C LYS A 5 26.69 -38.54 -8.17
N CYS A 6 26.14 -37.82 -7.19
CA CYS A 6 25.87 -36.40 -7.32
C CYS A 6 27.23 -35.67 -7.42
N ARG A 7 27.58 -35.20 -8.62
CA ARG A 7 28.76 -34.36 -8.86
C ARG A 7 28.58 -33.05 -8.08
N SER A 8 29.56 -32.71 -7.25
CA SER A 8 29.67 -31.39 -6.62
C SER A 8 29.73 -30.31 -7.70
N ILE A 9 28.67 -29.51 -7.77
CA ILE A 9 28.61 -28.32 -8.63
C ILE A 9 29.52 -27.26 -8.01
N PRO A 10 30.41 -26.62 -8.79
CA PRO A 10 31.36 -25.65 -8.27
C PRO A 10 30.61 -24.45 -7.70
N ASN A 11 31.06 -24.01 -6.53
CA ASN A 11 30.52 -22.92 -5.74
C ASN A 11 30.65 -21.59 -6.51
N ASN A 12 29.72 -21.33 -7.43
CA ASN A 12 29.62 -20.09 -8.19
C ASN A 12 29.04 -19.01 -7.27
N LYS A 13 29.91 -18.47 -6.40
CA LYS A 13 29.66 -17.20 -5.74
C LYS A 13 29.43 -16.16 -6.84
N SER A 14 28.21 -15.66 -6.92
CA SER A 14 27.76 -14.70 -7.93
C SER A 14 28.73 -13.53 -8.00
N LYS A 15 28.98 -13.02 -9.22
CA LYS A 15 29.84 -11.85 -9.45
C LYS A 15 29.48 -10.67 -8.53
N ILE A 16 28.22 -10.57 -8.13
CA ILE A 16 27.67 -9.62 -7.17
C ILE A 16 28.30 -9.75 -5.77
N ALA A 17 28.50 -10.96 -5.24
CA ALA A 17 29.10 -11.17 -3.93
C ALA A 17 30.59 -10.74 -3.89
N ARG A 18 31.33 -10.92 -4.98
CA ARG A 18 32.71 -10.39 -5.10
C ARG A 18 32.75 -8.87 -5.27
N THR A 19 31.73 -8.28 -5.88
CA THR A 19 31.59 -6.82 -5.97
C THR A 19 31.28 -6.24 -4.59
N PHE A 20 30.36 -6.84 -3.82
CA PHE A 20 30.04 -6.37 -2.46
C PHE A 20 31.20 -6.54 -1.47
N GLN A 21 31.99 -7.62 -1.58
CA GLN A 21 33.14 -7.85 -0.71
C GLN A 21 34.35 -6.97 -1.05
N LYS A 22 34.43 -6.40 -2.27
CA LYS A 22 35.37 -5.32 -2.60
C LYS A 22 34.89 -3.94 -2.14
N VAL A 23 33.58 -3.77 -1.96
CA VAL A 23 32.94 -2.50 -1.58
C VAL A 23 32.89 -2.30 -0.06
N ILE A 24 32.99 -3.37 0.74
CA ILE A 24 32.98 -3.29 2.21
C ILE A 24 34.30 -3.80 2.78
N ASN A 25 35.36 -3.00 2.67
CA ASN A 25 36.49 -3.07 3.60
C ASN A 25 36.33 -1.94 4.62
N LEU A 26 35.59 -2.20 5.70
CA LEU A 26 35.66 -1.38 6.90
C LEU A 26 37.07 -1.52 7.49
N LYS A 27 37.92 -0.53 7.26
CA LYS A 27 38.96 -0.15 8.23
C LYS A 27 38.62 1.24 8.75
N THR A 28 38.41 1.27 10.05
CA THR A 28 38.33 2.40 10.95
C THR A 28 39.30 3.53 10.57
N ALA A 29 38.77 4.72 10.25
CA ALA A 29 39.48 5.99 10.38
C ALA A 29 38.51 7.19 10.27
N THR A 30 38.73 8.13 11.17
CA THR A 30 38.09 9.42 11.40
C THR A 30 38.14 10.35 10.17
N ARG A 31 37.19 11.30 10.11
CA ARG A 31 37.00 12.44 9.16
C ARG A 31 36.25 12.16 7.86
N ILE A 32 35.04 12.72 7.81
CA ILE A 32 34.16 12.88 6.66
C ILE A 32 34.79 13.92 5.71
N ALA A 33 35.06 13.53 4.47
CA ALA A 33 35.31 14.42 3.34
C ALA A 33 34.37 14.00 2.20
N SER A 34 33.51 14.92 1.76
CA SER A 34 32.62 14.74 0.61
C SER A 34 33.38 14.97 -0.69
N ASN A 35 33.37 13.97 -1.57
CA ASN A 35 33.76 14.11 -2.96
C ASN A 35 32.65 14.85 -3.74
N ASN A 36 32.83 16.14 -3.95
CA ASN A 36 32.53 16.79 -5.22
C ASN A 36 33.80 17.55 -5.60
N GLY A 37 34.32 17.30 -6.81
CA GLY A 37 35.63 17.77 -7.24
C GLY A 37 35.75 19.28 -7.21
N ILE A 38 36.32 19.79 -6.11
CA ILE A 38 37.02 21.07 -6.01
C ILE A 38 38.29 20.73 -5.24
N GLY A 39 39.40 20.61 -5.95
CA GLY A 39 40.70 20.42 -5.33
C GLY A 39 40.98 21.62 -4.44
N MET A 40 40.99 21.40 -3.12
CA MET A 40 41.48 22.37 -2.15
C MET A 40 42.99 22.58 -2.38
N CYS A 41 43.34 23.58 -3.18
CA CYS A 41 44.68 24.16 -3.18
C CYS A 41 44.80 25.11 -1.99
N VAL A 42 45.11 24.55 -0.81
CA VAL A 42 45.72 25.35 0.27
C VAL A 42 47.16 25.62 -0.16
N LEU A 43 47.42 26.79 -0.73
CA LEU A 43 48.79 27.28 -0.86
C LEU A 43 49.16 28.00 0.45
N THR A 44 50.02 27.35 1.22
CA THR A 44 50.71 27.94 2.36
C THR A 44 51.56 29.13 1.88
N PRO A 45 51.53 30.31 2.54
CA PRO A 45 52.39 31.42 2.15
C PRO A 45 53.83 31.09 2.56
N GLN A 46 54.65 30.65 1.61
CA GLN A 46 56.09 30.50 1.84
C GLN A 46 56.79 31.84 1.58
N ASN A 47 56.83 32.67 2.61
CA ASN A 47 57.85 33.71 2.71
C ASN A 47 59.18 33.04 3.04
N LYS A 48 60.06 32.93 2.05
CA LYS A 48 61.51 32.78 2.27
C LYS A 48 62.25 33.68 1.28
N PHE A 49 62.75 34.79 1.81
CA PHE A 49 63.84 35.55 1.20
C PHE A 49 65.12 34.71 1.32
N GLU A 50 65.71 34.35 0.19
CA GLU A 50 67.14 34.07 0.12
C GLU A 50 67.74 34.87 -1.04
N ASP A 51 68.71 35.69 -0.67
CA ASP A 51 69.52 36.55 -1.50
C ASP A 51 70.67 35.71 -2.09
N HIS A 52 70.99 35.87 -3.39
CA HIS A 52 72.35 36.02 -3.90
C HIS A 52 72.52 35.81 -5.42
N SER A 53 73.29 36.76 -5.97
CA SER A 53 74.18 36.76 -7.15
C SER A 53 73.59 36.52 -8.56
N ALA A 54 73.69 37.59 -9.35
CA ALA A 54 73.21 37.73 -10.71
C ALA A 54 74.06 36.95 -11.73
N ASP A 55 73.40 36.00 -12.39
CA ASP A 55 73.82 35.45 -13.68
C ASP A 55 72.80 35.92 -14.74
N LYS A 56 73.24 36.73 -15.72
CA LYS A 56 72.35 37.41 -16.69
C LYS A 56 71.49 36.43 -17.51
N ASN A 57 71.89 35.16 -17.62
CA ASN A 57 71.13 34.09 -18.28
C ASN A 57 70.07 33.39 -17.41
N LYS A 58 70.07 33.58 -16.08
CA LYS A 58 68.98 33.16 -15.19
C LYS A 58 67.83 34.15 -15.20
N ASN A 59 68.14 35.45 -15.14
CA ASN A 59 67.17 36.54 -15.06
C ASN A 59 66.16 36.56 -16.25
N GLY A 60 66.63 36.26 -17.48
CA GLY A 60 65.76 36.17 -18.65
C GLY A 60 64.82 34.96 -18.65
N ARG A 61 65.27 33.82 -18.10
CA ARG A 61 64.45 32.61 -17.93
C ARG A 61 63.41 32.78 -16.83
N ASP A 62 63.80 33.40 -15.72
CA ASP A 62 62.90 33.69 -14.59
C ASP A 62 61.83 34.71 -14.98
N LYS A 63 62.19 35.74 -15.76
CA LYS A 63 61.22 36.69 -16.33
C LYS A 63 60.22 36.01 -17.27
N ARG A 64 60.69 35.15 -18.19
CA ARG A 64 59.80 34.39 -19.08
C ARG A 64 58.85 33.46 -18.31
N ARG A 65 59.37 32.82 -17.26
CA ARG A 65 58.56 31.97 -16.38
C ARG A 65 57.46 32.76 -15.69
N ALA A 66 57.79 33.91 -15.09
CA ALA A 66 56.80 34.76 -14.43
C ALA A 66 55.70 35.25 -15.40
N VAL A 67 56.09 35.63 -16.63
CA VAL A 67 55.13 36.02 -17.69
C VAL A 67 54.20 34.86 -18.07
N LEU A 68 54.72 33.64 -18.16
CA LEU A 68 53.91 32.45 -18.43
C LEU A 68 52.96 32.10 -17.27
N GLU A 69 53.43 32.22 -16.03
CA GLU A 69 52.60 32.01 -14.83
C GLU A 69 51.46 33.04 -14.78
N ALA A 70 51.74 34.30 -15.09
CA ALA A 70 50.71 35.35 -15.19
C ALA A 70 49.70 35.11 -16.32
N LEU A 71 50.17 34.62 -17.47
CA LEU A 71 49.29 34.23 -18.57
C LEU A 71 48.37 33.06 -18.18
N MET A 72 48.93 32.06 -17.48
CA MET A 72 48.18 30.92 -16.98
C MET A 72 47.15 31.33 -15.92
N ALA A 73 47.50 32.22 -15.01
CA ALA A 73 46.57 32.80 -14.04
C ALA A 73 45.38 33.47 -14.75
N LYS A 74 45.65 34.30 -15.77
CA LYS A 74 44.60 34.97 -16.55
C LYS A 74 43.70 33.98 -17.30
N LEU A 75 44.27 32.89 -17.83
CA LEU A 75 43.49 31.83 -18.47
C LEU A 75 42.53 31.15 -17.47
N PHE A 76 43.01 30.77 -16.29
CA PHE A 76 42.17 30.16 -15.27
C PHE A 76 41.08 31.11 -14.76
N ALA A 77 41.42 32.37 -14.53
CA ALA A 77 40.45 33.40 -14.17
C ALA A 77 39.33 33.51 -15.21
N GLY A 78 39.67 33.57 -16.50
CA GLY A 78 38.69 33.64 -17.58
C GLY A 78 37.82 32.39 -17.69
N VAL A 79 38.39 31.19 -17.52
CA VAL A 79 37.61 29.93 -17.47
C VAL A 79 36.63 29.94 -16.29
N THR A 80 37.06 30.44 -15.12
CA THR A 80 36.21 30.55 -13.94
C THR A 80 35.10 31.61 -14.14
N THR A 81 35.39 32.72 -14.83
CA THR A 81 34.38 33.71 -15.21
C THR A 81 33.33 33.14 -16.16
N ILE A 82 33.74 32.37 -17.18
CA ILE A 82 32.81 31.66 -18.07
C ILE A 82 31.92 30.70 -17.28
N LYS A 83 32.51 29.96 -16.32
CA LYS A 83 31.77 29.04 -15.46
C LYS A 83 30.71 29.77 -14.62
N ALA A 84 31.06 30.93 -14.07
CA ALA A 84 30.12 31.76 -13.29
C ALA A 84 28.99 32.28 -14.18
N ALA A 85 29.30 32.83 -15.37
CA ALA A 85 28.30 33.31 -16.32
C ALA A 85 27.37 32.18 -16.81
N TYR A 86 27.90 30.97 -17.02
CA TYR A 86 27.08 29.80 -17.34
C TYR A 86 26.15 29.38 -16.18
N ALA A 87 26.60 29.53 -14.93
CA ALA A 87 25.73 29.30 -13.78
C ALA A 87 24.61 30.36 -13.68
N GLU A 88 24.91 31.63 -13.99
CA GLU A 88 23.91 32.71 -14.09
C GLU A 88 22.86 32.38 -15.15
N LEU A 89 23.30 31.92 -16.34
CA LEU A 89 22.42 31.47 -17.42
C LEU A 89 21.48 30.35 -16.96
N GLN A 90 21.99 29.35 -16.25
CA GLN A 90 21.18 28.23 -15.74
C GLN A 90 20.12 28.68 -14.74
N MET A 91 20.43 29.66 -13.89
CA MET A 91 19.47 30.21 -12.93
C MET A 91 18.36 31.01 -13.61
N ALA A 92 18.70 31.77 -14.65
CA ALA A 92 17.75 32.58 -15.40
C ALA A 92 16.80 31.76 -16.29
N GLN A 93 17.00 30.43 -16.43
CA GLN A 93 16.09 29.57 -17.18
C GLN A 93 14.83 29.18 -16.40
N ASN A 94 14.90 29.17 -15.06
CA ASN A 94 13.79 28.72 -14.21
C ASN A 94 13.75 29.50 -12.89
N PRO A 95 12.86 30.51 -12.75
CA PRO A 95 11.90 30.97 -13.77
C PRO A 95 12.60 31.66 -14.96
N TYR A 96 11.99 31.58 -16.15
CA TYR A 96 12.56 32.14 -17.38
C TYR A 96 12.66 33.67 -17.31
N ASN A 97 13.89 34.20 -17.43
CA ASN A 97 14.18 35.62 -17.52
C ASN A 97 15.06 35.91 -18.76
N SER A 98 14.47 36.55 -19.77
CA SER A 98 15.15 36.84 -21.03
C SER A 98 16.33 37.79 -20.86
N ASP A 99 16.22 38.80 -19.99
CA ASP A 99 17.24 39.83 -19.83
C ASP A 99 18.49 39.27 -19.16
N ASP A 100 18.30 38.46 -18.11
CA ASP A 100 19.39 37.79 -17.41
C ASP A 100 20.07 36.72 -18.29
N ILE A 101 19.29 36.01 -19.12
CA ILE A 101 19.82 35.07 -20.12
C ILE A 101 20.73 35.79 -21.12
N HIS A 102 20.27 36.93 -21.66
CA HIS A 102 21.07 37.73 -22.59
C HIS A 102 22.32 38.31 -21.94
N ALA A 103 22.22 38.81 -20.70
CA ALA A 103 23.36 39.33 -19.96
C ALA A 103 24.42 38.24 -19.70
N ALA A 104 23.99 37.05 -19.29
CA ALA A 104 24.88 35.91 -19.05
C ALA A 104 25.54 35.41 -20.35
N ASP A 105 24.78 35.32 -21.45
CA ASP A 105 25.31 34.95 -22.77
C ASP A 105 26.35 35.96 -23.26
N GLN A 106 26.04 37.25 -23.15
CA GLN A 106 26.96 38.32 -23.51
C GLN A 106 28.26 38.25 -22.68
N ALA A 107 28.17 37.98 -21.38
CA ALA A 107 29.34 37.80 -20.52
C ALA A 107 30.22 36.61 -20.94
N VAL A 108 29.62 35.48 -21.34
CA VAL A 108 30.36 34.34 -21.90
C VAL A 108 31.07 34.73 -23.20
N VAL A 109 30.36 35.41 -24.11
CA VAL A 109 30.90 35.83 -25.40
C VAL A 109 32.08 36.79 -25.21
N ASP A 110 31.96 37.75 -24.30
CA ASP A 110 33.02 38.74 -24.06
C ASP A 110 34.26 38.12 -23.40
N GLU A 111 34.09 37.17 -22.48
CA GLU A 111 35.21 36.44 -21.90
C GLU A 111 35.90 35.53 -22.94
N LEU A 112 35.14 34.87 -23.82
CA LEU A 112 35.70 34.10 -24.94
C LEU A 112 36.49 34.97 -25.92
N LYS A 113 36.05 36.20 -26.20
CA LYS A 113 36.82 37.17 -26.99
C LYS A 113 38.13 37.51 -26.30
N GLN A 114 38.11 37.77 -24.99
CA GLN A 114 39.33 38.07 -24.22
C GLN A 114 40.32 36.90 -24.21
N LEU A 115 39.84 35.67 -24.04
CA LEU A 115 40.67 34.46 -24.12
C LEU A 115 41.24 34.24 -25.53
N SER A 116 40.47 34.55 -26.57
CA SER A 116 40.94 34.50 -27.97
C SER A 116 42.07 35.50 -28.24
N GLU A 117 41.95 36.72 -27.71
CA GLU A 117 43.03 37.71 -27.78
C GLU A 117 44.27 37.27 -27.00
N LEU A 118 44.09 36.70 -25.81
CA LEU A 118 45.18 36.15 -24.99
C LEU A 118 45.93 35.04 -25.74
N LYS A 119 45.18 34.12 -26.38
CA LYS A 119 45.72 33.09 -27.27
C LYS A 119 46.53 33.71 -28.41
N ARG A 120 46.02 34.74 -29.08
CA ARG A 120 46.71 35.43 -30.18
C ARG A 120 48.02 36.08 -29.72
N LYS A 121 48.03 36.72 -28.55
CA LYS A 121 49.23 37.34 -27.96
C LYS A 121 50.31 36.31 -27.64
N TYR A 122 49.91 35.15 -27.10
CA TYR A 122 50.80 34.03 -26.87
C TYR A 122 51.49 33.54 -28.16
N PHE A 123 50.73 33.27 -29.23
CA PHE A 123 51.28 32.79 -30.49
C PHE A 123 52.19 33.81 -31.21
N LYS A 124 51.94 35.10 -31.04
CA LYS A 124 52.77 36.17 -31.61
C LYS A 124 54.03 36.48 -30.78
N ASN A 125 54.24 35.80 -29.65
CA ASN A 125 55.26 36.14 -28.64
C ASN A 125 55.17 37.59 -28.14
N ASP A 126 53.97 38.20 -28.20
CA ASP A 126 53.71 39.57 -27.81
C ASP A 126 53.27 39.63 -26.34
N LEU A 127 54.19 39.27 -25.45
CA LEU A 127 53.95 39.13 -24.01
C LEU A 127 54.79 40.08 -23.16
N ASP A 128 55.70 40.85 -23.77
CA ASP A 128 56.64 41.73 -23.08
C ASP A 128 55.96 42.92 -22.38
N HIS A 129 54.71 43.23 -22.76
CA HIS A 129 53.87 44.26 -22.15
C HIS A 129 53.14 43.81 -20.87
N LEU A 130 53.15 42.50 -20.55
CA LEU A 130 52.52 42.01 -19.33
C LEU A 130 53.42 42.28 -18.14
N SER A 131 52.93 43.05 -17.17
CA SER A 131 53.52 43.09 -15.83
C SER A 131 53.09 41.83 -15.07
N PRO A 132 53.99 40.87 -14.80
CA PRO A 132 53.60 39.55 -14.28
C PRO A 132 52.91 39.66 -12.91
N GLN A 133 53.47 40.45 -12.00
CA GLN A 133 52.94 40.63 -10.64
C GLN A 133 51.53 41.22 -10.64
N VAL A 134 51.30 42.28 -11.42
CA VAL A 134 50.00 42.95 -11.50
C VAL A 134 48.97 42.04 -12.19
N THR A 135 49.38 41.35 -13.26
CA THR A 135 48.48 40.46 -14.01
C THR A 135 48.04 39.26 -13.17
N THR A 136 48.96 38.64 -12.42
CA THR A 136 48.62 37.54 -11.52
C THR A 136 47.66 37.99 -10.42
N MET A 137 47.90 39.16 -9.80
CA MET A 137 47.02 39.68 -8.75
C MET A 137 45.61 39.99 -9.29
N LEU A 138 45.50 40.60 -10.47
CA LEU A 138 44.19 40.88 -11.08
C LEU A 138 43.45 39.61 -11.49
N ALA A 139 44.17 38.62 -12.01
CA ALA A 139 43.59 37.31 -12.36
C ALA A 139 43.07 36.59 -11.11
N GLU A 140 43.83 36.61 -10.01
CA GLU A 140 43.40 36.05 -8.73
C GLU A 140 42.14 36.74 -8.19
N ILE A 141 42.07 38.08 -8.25
CA ILE A 141 40.87 38.83 -7.86
C ILE A 141 39.66 38.44 -8.73
N GLN A 142 39.84 38.37 -10.04
CA GLN A 142 38.78 37.97 -10.97
C GLN A 142 38.30 36.53 -10.71
N GLU A 143 39.22 35.61 -10.45
CA GLU A 143 38.89 34.23 -10.10
C GLU A 143 38.09 34.15 -8.80
N GLN A 144 38.53 34.83 -7.75
CA GLN A 144 37.83 34.87 -6.46
C GLN A 144 36.42 35.47 -6.59
N GLN A 145 36.27 36.56 -7.34
CA GLN A 145 34.95 37.15 -7.61
C GLN A 145 34.02 36.18 -8.36
N SER A 146 34.56 35.47 -9.36
CA SER A 146 33.80 34.49 -10.14
C SER A 146 33.40 33.28 -9.30
N LEU A 147 34.28 32.84 -8.39
CA LEU A 147 33.96 31.79 -7.41
C LEU A 147 32.88 32.23 -6.43
N MET A 148 32.98 33.44 -5.87
CA MET A 148 31.97 34.00 -4.97
C MET A 148 30.59 34.02 -5.63
N LYS A 149 30.49 34.49 -6.87
CA LYS A 149 29.25 34.45 -7.65
C LYS A 149 28.68 33.04 -7.79
N THR A 150 29.54 32.06 -8.09
CA THR A 150 29.12 30.66 -8.24
C THR A 150 28.58 30.08 -6.92
N TYR A 151 29.23 30.41 -5.80
CA TYR A 151 28.74 30.00 -4.48
C TYR A 151 27.42 30.68 -4.13
N GLU A 152 27.29 31.98 -4.40
CA GLU A 152 26.04 32.71 -4.17
C GLU A 152 24.87 32.11 -4.96
N ILE A 153 25.08 31.78 -6.24
CA ILE A 153 24.09 31.08 -7.07
C ILE A 153 23.71 29.72 -6.48
N THR A 154 24.70 28.97 -6.02
CA THR A 154 24.48 27.65 -5.40
C THR A 154 23.68 27.77 -4.11
N ILE A 155 23.96 28.77 -3.29
CA ILE A 155 23.23 29.07 -2.06
C ILE A 155 21.77 29.39 -2.38
N ARG A 156 21.50 30.35 -3.28
CA ARG A 156 20.13 30.70 -3.68
C ARG A 156 19.34 29.50 -4.21
N LYS A 157 20.00 28.63 -4.99
CA LYS A 157 19.38 27.40 -5.50
C LYS A 157 19.02 26.42 -4.38
N LEU A 158 19.89 26.25 -3.39
CA LEU A 158 19.61 25.37 -2.25
C LEU A 158 18.51 25.95 -1.35
N GLU A 159 18.51 27.26 -1.11
CA GLU A 159 17.45 27.95 -0.36
C GLU A 159 16.08 27.74 -1.02
N ALA A 160 15.97 27.96 -2.34
CA ALA A 160 14.73 27.73 -3.07
C ALA A 160 14.27 26.25 -3.01
N GLN A 161 15.19 25.28 -3.00
CA GLN A 161 14.85 23.87 -2.82
C GLN A 161 14.34 23.56 -1.41
N VAL A 162 14.91 24.20 -0.38
CA VAL A 162 14.44 24.06 1.01
C VAL A 162 13.02 24.59 1.13
N GLU A 163 12.75 25.80 0.62
CA GLU A 163 11.40 26.41 0.65
C GLU A 163 10.35 25.56 -0.08
N ALA A 164 10.70 24.99 -1.24
CA ALA A 164 9.84 24.08 -1.98
C ALA A 164 9.54 22.81 -1.16
N LYS A 165 10.55 22.23 -0.50
CA LYS A 165 10.39 21.04 0.34
C LYS A 165 9.60 21.31 1.62
N ASP A 166 9.75 22.49 2.22
CA ASP A 166 8.96 22.90 3.37
C ASP A 166 7.49 23.09 2.99
N SER A 167 7.21 23.62 1.80
CA SER A 167 5.87 23.73 1.25
C SER A 167 5.23 22.36 1.03
N ASP A 168 5.97 21.41 0.42
CA ASP A 168 5.56 20.02 0.26
C ASP A 168 5.26 19.38 1.63
N PHE A 169 6.16 19.54 2.61
CA PHE A 169 6.02 19.01 3.96
C PHE A 169 4.76 19.54 4.66
N CYS A 170 4.51 20.86 4.58
CA CYS A 170 3.31 21.47 5.12
C CYS A 170 2.04 20.88 4.46
N SER A 171 2.07 20.67 3.14
CA SER A 171 0.94 20.07 2.41
C SER A 171 0.67 18.62 2.85
N PHE A 172 1.72 17.79 2.96
CA PHE A 172 1.58 16.39 3.41
C PHE A 172 1.14 16.31 4.86
N LYS A 173 1.65 17.19 5.72
CA LYS A 173 1.22 17.27 7.12
C LYS A 173 -0.28 17.60 7.22
N LYS A 174 -0.76 18.57 6.42
CA LYS A 174 -2.19 18.89 6.34
C LYS A 174 -3.03 17.70 5.89
N GLN A 175 -2.61 16.99 4.83
CA GLN A 175 -3.30 15.77 4.37
C GLN A 175 -3.32 14.67 5.43
N LEU A 176 -2.24 14.50 6.18
CA LEU A 176 -2.17 13.55 7.29
C LEU A 176 -3.16 13.94 8.41
N ASP A 177 -3.19 15.21 8.80
CA ASP A 177 -4.11 15.71 9.82
C ASP A 177 -5.57 15.55 9.39
N GLU A 178 -5.90 15.81 8.12
CA GLU A 178 -7.22 15.56 7.52
C GLU A 178 -7.58 14.07 7.55
N CYS A 179 -6.66 13.18 7.17
CA CYS A 179 -6.86 11.72 7.25
C CYS A 179 -7.07 11.25 8.68
N ILE A 180 -6.31 11.77 9.64
CA ILE A 180 -6.47 11.46 11.07
C ILE A 180 -7.82 11.96 11.58
N ALA A 181 -8.24 13.17 11.21
CA ALA A 181 -9.55 13.71 11.58
C ALA A 181 -10.69 12.88 10.97
N TYR A 182 -10.56 12.49 9.71
CA TYR A 182 -11.52 11.61 9.04
C TYR A 182 -11.57 10.24 9.70
N ASN A 183 -10.44 9.61 10.01
CA ASN A 183 -10.38 8.35 10.74
C ASN A 183 -11.00 8.46 12.13
N LYS A 184 -10.71 9.54 12.89
CA LYS A 184 -11.38 9.81 14.17
C LYS A 184 -12.89 9.97 14.01
N SER A 185 -13.36 10.58 12.91
CA SER A 185 -14.79 10.71 12.61
C SER A 185 -15.42 9.35 12.29
N LEU A 186 -14.72 8.50 11.54
CA LEU A 186 -15.14 7.13 11.25
C LEU A 186 -15.15 6.28 12.50
N GLU A 187 -14.14 6.41 13.36
CA GLU A 187 -14.06 5.76 14.66
C GLU A 187 -15.18 6.24 15.58
N LYS A 188 -15.47 7.55 15.62
CA LYS A 188 -16.65 8.08 16.33
C LYS A 188 -17.95 7.54 15.76
N ARG A 189 -18.11 7.40 14.44
CA ARG A 189 -19.29 6.79 13.82
C ARG A 189 -19.40 5.30 14.11
N LEU A 190 -18.27 4.60 14.15
CA LEU A 190 -18.17 3.19 14.50
C LEU A 190 -18.49 2.97 15.98
N ASN A 191 -18.00 3.84 16.86
CA ASN A 191 -18.20 3.81 18.31
C ASN A 191 -19.55 4.41 18.72
N ALA A 192 -20.12 5.34 17.95
CA ALA A 192 -21.50 5.81 18.09
C ALA A 192 -22.50 4.76 17.57
N SER A 193 -22.08 3.95 16.58
CA SER A 193 -22.72 2.68 16.27
C SER A 193 -22.42 1.59 17.32
N GLY A 194 -21.60 1.91 18.33
CA GLY A 194 -21.17 1.06 19.43
C GLY A 194 -20.28 -0.12 19.01
N PRO A 195 -19.22 -0.46 19.77
CA PRO A 195 -19.07 -1.87 20.12
C PRO A 195 -20.29 -2.20 20.97
N ILE A 196 -21.35 -2.81 20.40
CA ILE A 196 -22.65 -2.92 21.08
C ILE A 196 -22.46 -3.53 22.49
N PRO A 197 -22.60 -2.74 23.58
CA PRO A 197 -22.50 -3.23 24.95
C PRO A 197 -23.72 -4.10 25.30
N LEU A 198 -24.78 -4.04 24.47
CA LEU A 198 -26.04 -4.75 24.66
C LEU A 198 -25.85 -6.26 24.74
N LEU A 199 -24.88 -6.83 24.02
CA LEU A 199 -24.63 -8.27 24.04
C LEU A 199 -23.75 -8.73 25.22
N ASP A 200 -23.04 -7.84 25.92
CA ASP A 200 -22.22 -8.20 27.08
C ASP A 200 -23.05 -8.27 28.36
N SER A 201 -24.16 -7.53 28.42
CA SER A 201 -25.10 -7.52 29.54
C SER A 201 -26.23 -8.55 29.43
N ILE A 202 -26.34 -9.30 28.32
CA ILE A 202 -27.40 -10.30 28.17
C ILE A 202 -27.25 -11.38 29.25
N LYS A 203 -28.28 -11.49 30.08
CA LYS A 203 -28.47 -12.62 30.98
C LYS A 203 -29.21 -13.72 30.23
N PHE A 204 -28.85 -14.98 30.49
CA PHE A 204 -29.51 -16.13 29.89
C PHE A 204 -31.03 -16.09 30.09
N SER A 205 -31.50 -15.66 31.27
CA SER A 205 -32.92 -15.52 31.60
C SER A 205 -33.67 -14.44 30.83
N ALA A 206 -32.98 -13.54 30.13
CA ALA A 206 -33.57 -12.45 29.33
C ALA A 206 -33.42 -12.68 27.82
N LEU A 207 -32.99 -13.88 27.41
CA LEU A 207 -32.84 -14.23 26.00
C LEU A 207 -34.19 -14.11 25.29
N ASN A 208 -34.20 -13.49 24.11
CA ASN A 208 -35.41 -13.33 23.30
C ASN A 208 -35.03 -13.24 21.81
N PRO A 209 -35.97 -13.45 20.88
CA PRO A 209 -35.65 -13.50 19.44
C PRO A 209 -35.02 -12.22 18.89
N SER A 210 -35.26 -11.05 19.49
CA SER A 210 -34.63 -9.80 19.05
C SER A 210 -33.10 -9.82 19.21
N HIS A 211 -32.59 -10.52 20.22
CA HIS A 211 -31.15 -10.72 20.39
C HIS A 211 -30.56 -11.57 19.25
N PHE A 212 -31.32 -12.56 18.76
CA PHE A 212 -30.90 -13.34 17.60
C PHE A 212 -30.84 -12.47 16.35
N VAL A 213 -31.87 -11.66 16.09
CA VAL A 213 -31.90 -10.72 14.94
C VAL A 213 -30.70 -9.76 14.99
N GLN A 214 -30.35 -9.24 16.16
CA GLN A 214 -29.16 -8.39 16.31
C GLN A 214 -27.86 -9.12 15.95
N VAL A 215 -27.66 -10.34 16.46
CA VAL A 215 -26.47 -11.15 16.15
C VAL A 215 -26.45 -11.60 14.69
N LEU A 216 -27.61 -11.86 14.09
CA LEU A 216 -27.75 -12.15 12.68
C LEU A 216 -27.34 -10.94 11.83
N HIS A 217 -27.79 -9.74 12.18
CA HIS A 217 -27.39 -8.51 11.49
C HIS A 217 -25.87 -8.29 11.55
N PHE A 218 -25.25 -8.54 12.71
CA PHE A 218 -23.78 -8.50 12.83
C PHE A 218 -23.07 -9.54 12.00
N THR A 219 -23.60 -10.75 11.98
CA THR A 219 -23.06 -11.85 11.17
C THR A 219 -23.12 -11.49 9.70
N SER A 220 -24.25 -10.96 9.23
CA SER A 220 -24.46 -10.50 7.86
C SER A 220 -23.50 -9.36 7.49
N ARG A 221 -23.28 -8.39 8.39
CA ARG A 221 -22.27 -7.33 8.19
C ARG A 221 -20.85 -7.89 8.07
N SER A 222 -20.50 -8.90 8.87
CA SER A 222 -19.19 -9.54 8.80
C SER A 222 -19.02 -10.33 7.50
N ILE A 223 -20.08 -11.03 7.04
CA ILE A 223 -20.11 -11.70 5.74
C ILE A 223 -19.89 -10.68 4.61
N ARG A 224 -20.66 -9.59 4.60
CA ARG A 224 -20.53 -8.53 3.60
C ARG A 224 -19.13 -7.90 3.58
N SER A 225 -18.50 -7.74 4.74
CA SER A 225 -17.12 -7.24 4.84
C SER A 225 -16.12 -8.22 4.21
N PHE A 226 -16.28 -9.52 4.46
CA PHE A 226 -15.43 -10.54 3.83
C PHE A 226 -15.67 -10.63 2.32
N VAL A 227 -16.93 -10.57 1.87
CA VAL A 227 -17.29 -10.55 0.44
C VAL A 227 -16.59 -9.40 -0.29
N LYS A 228 -16.60 -8.19 0.29
CA LYS A 228 -15.87 -7.04 -0.29
C LYS A 228 -14.37 -7.30 -0.42
N LEU A 229 -13.76 -7.92 0.60
CA LEU A 229 -12.35 -8.30 0.54
C LEU A 229 -12.12 -9.36 -0.54
N MET A 230 -12.96 -10.39 -0.60
CA MET A 230 -12.86 -11.46 -1.58
C MET A 230 -12.97 -10.95 -3.02
N VAL A 231 -13.96 -10.10 -3.31
CA VAL A 231 -14.11 -9.48 -4.63
C VAL A 231 -12.90 -8.61 -4.98
N ARG A 232 -12.36 -7.84 -4.02
CA ARG A 232 -11.15 -7.04 -4.25
C ARG A 232 -9.95 -7.91 -4.61
N GLU A 233 -9.74 -9.03 -3.93
CA GLU A 233 -8.66 -9.96 -4.27
C GLU A 233 -8.89 -10.59 -5.66
N MET A 234 -10.14 -10.90 -6.03
CA MET A 234 -10.49 -11.39 -7.37
C MET A 234 -10.16 -10.35 -8.46
N GLU A 235 -10.48 -9.07 -8.22
CA GLU A 235 -10.16 -7.97 -9.13
C GLU A 235 -8.64 -7.81 -9.30
N VAL A 236 -7.87 -7.88 -8.21
CA VAL A 236 -6.40 -7.83 -8.24
C VAL A 236 -5.82 -9.02 -9.01
N ALA A 237 -6.45 -10.19 -8.92
CA ALA A 237 -6.10 -11.38 -9.69
C ALA A 237 -6.64 -11.37 -11.14
N CYS A 238 -7.20 -10.24 -11.61
CA CYS A 238 -7.77 -10.05 -12.94
C CYS A 238 -8.88 -11.06 -13.29
N TRP A 239 -9.72 -11.44 -12.33
CA TRP A 239 -10.88 -12.30 -12.59
C TRP A 239 -11.96 -11.55 -13.37
N ASP A 240 -12.63 -12.28 -14.26
CA ASP A 240 -13.89 -11.83 -14.85
C ASP A 240 -15.01 -11.98 -13.81
N ILE A 241 -15.37 -10.87 -13.18
CA ILE A 241 -16.41 -10.80 -12.15
C ILE A 241 -17.79 -11.14 -12.73
N ASP A 242 -18.07 -10.80 -13.98
CA ASP A 242 -19.34 -11.12 -14.64
C ASP A 242 -19.45 -12.62 -14.91
N ALA A 243 -18.37 -13.26 -15.36
CA ALA A 243 -18.32 -14.70 -15.50
C ALA A 243 -18.45 -15.41 -14.14
N ALA A 244 -17.84 -14.88 -13.08
CA ALA A 244 -17.97 -15.43 -11.73
C ALA A 244 -19.40 -15.32 -11.19
N VAL A 245 -20.07 -14.19 -11.41
CA VAL A 245 -21.49 -13.99 -11.06
C VAL A 245 -22.37 -15.00 -11.79
N LYS A 246 -22.20 -15.16 -13.11
CA LYS A 246 -22.91 -16.18 -13.91
C LYS A 246 -22.57 -17.61 -13.50
N ALA A 247 -21.39 -17.87 -12.95
CA ALA A 247 -21.04 -19.21 -12.45
C ALA A 247 -21.75 -19.54 -11.13
N ILE A 248 -22.03 -18.53 -10.30
CA ILE A 248 -22.73 -18.70 -9.01
C ILE A 248 -24.24 -18.75 -9.21
N GLU A 249 -24.80 -17.78 -9.93
CA GLU A 249 -26.22 -17.70 -10.25
C GLU A 249 -26.37 -17.49 -11.78
N PRO A 250 -26.41 -18.59 -12.58
CA PRO A 250 -26.42 -18.53 -14.04
C PRO A 250 -27.56 -17.74 -14.66
N GLU A 251 -28.68 -17.67 -13.94
CA GLU A 251 -29.92 -17.08 -14.41
C GLU A 251 -30.27 -15.78 -13.66
N ALA A 252 -29.32 -15.19 -12.94
CA ALA A 252 -29.53 -13.93 -12.22
C ALA A 252 -29.60 -12.74 -13.19
N SER A 253 -30.81 -12.17 -13.34
CA SER A 253 -31.00 -10.87 -13.98
C SER A 253 -30.81 -9.76 -12.94
N LEU A 254 -29.66 -9.10 -12.96
CA LEU A 254 -29.35 -8.01 -12.03
C LEU A 254 -29.81 -6.67 -12.58
N ALA A 255 -30.65 -5.96 -11.82
CA ALA A 255 -31.16 -4.64 -12.19
C ALA A 255 -30.04 -3.59 -12.35
N LYS A 256 -28.97 -3.69 -11.56
CA LYS A 256 -27.82 -2.78 -11.62
C LYS A 256 -26.51 -3.57 -11.58
N PRO A 257 -25.46 -3.12 -12.32
CA PRO A 257 -24.12 -3.71 -12.26
C PRO A 257 -23.51 -3.71 -10.83
N SER A 258 -23.92 -2.77 -9.98
CA SER A 258 -23.50 -2.70 -8.56
C SER A 258 -24.06 -3.83 -7.70
N HIS A 259 -25.13 -4.50 -8.13
CA HIS A 259 -25.81 -5.56 -7.38
C HIS A 259 -25.08 -6.91 -7.41
N ARG A 260 -23.98 -7.03 -8.18
CA ARG A 260 -23.14 -8.24 -8.22
C ARG A 260 -22.65 -8.68 -6.84
N CYS A 261 -22.45 -7.74 -5.92
CA CYS A 261 -22.04 -8.03 -4.55
C CYS A 261 -23.02 -8.96 -3.82
N PHE A 262 -24.32 -8.87 -4.12
CA PHE A 262 -25.34 -9.71 -3.50
C PHE A 262 -25.27 -11.18 -3.94
N VAL A 263 -24.76 -11.45 -5.15
CA VAL A 263 -24.53 -12.82 -5.63
C VAL A 263 -23.40 -13.47 -4.84
N PHE A 264 -22.31 -12.73 -4.61
CA PHE A 264 -21.23 -13.21 -3.74
C PHE A 264 -21.66 -13.32 -2.27
N GLU A 265 -22.47 -12.39 -1.77
CA GLU A 265 -23.06 -12.47 -0.43
C GLU A 265 -23.97 -13.70 -0.28
N SER A 266 -24.76 -14.03 -1.32
CA SER A 266 -25.55 -15.25 -1.40
C SER A 266 -24.68 -16.50 -1.34
N PHE A 267 -23.66 -16.59 -2.19
CA PHE A 267 -22.71 -17.71 -2.21
C PHE A 267 -22.08 -17.94 -0.83
N VAL A 268 -21.50 -16.89 -0.25
CA VAL A 268 -20.82 -17.00 1.05
C VAL A 268 -21.82 -17.36 2.16
N SER A 269 -22.99 -16.73 2.19
CA SER A 269 -24.02 -17.00 3.20
C SER A 269 -24.52 -18.43 3.13
N LYS A 270 -24.87 -18.93 1.93
CA LYS A 270 -25.30 -20.31 1.70
C LYS A 270 -24.23 -21.31 2.16
N THR A 271 -22.95 -21.09 1.80
CA THR A 271 -21.86 -21.99 2.20
C THR A 271 -21.61 -21.98 3.71
N LEU A 272 -21.60 -20.81 4.35
CA LEU A 272 -21.29 -20.70 5.77
C LEU A 272 -22.43 -21.21 6.67
N LEU A 273 -23.68 -20.98 6.26
CA LEU A 273 -24.88 -21.40 6.99
C LEU A 273 -25.34 -22.82 6.64
N GLU A 274 -24.72 -23.49 5.67
CA GLU A 274 -24.99 -24.91 5.41
C GLU A 274 -24.73 -25.74 6.69
N GLY A 275 -25.76 -26.48 7.13
CA GLY A 275 -25.73 -27.27 8.36
C GLY A 275 -26.15 -26.50 9.62
N PHE A 276 -26.69 -25.29 9.52
CA PHE A 276 -27.09 -24.47 10.68
C PHE A 276 -28.13 -25.14 11.60
N ASN A 277 -28.95 -26.05 11.06
CA ASN A 277 -29.94 -26.82 11.83
C ASN A 277 -29.30 -27.83 12.79
N GLN A 278 -27.99 -28.03 12.72
CA GLN A 278 -27.26 -28.94 13.59
C GLN A 278 -26.50 -28.14 14.66
N PRO A 279 -26.50 -28.61 15.92
CA PRO A 279 -25.71 -27.98 16.96
C PRO A 279 -24.24 -28.09 16.59
N GLN A 280 -23.52 -26.96 16.67
CA GLN A 280 -22.09 -26.91 16.37
C GLN A 280 -21.72 -27.39 14.95
N PHE A 281 -22.68 -27.43 14.02
CA PHE A 281 -22.49 -27.91 12.64
C PHE A 281 -21.88 -29.33 12.55
N THR A 282 -22.09 -30.17 13.57
CA THR A 282 -21.58 -31.55 13.61
C THR A 282 -22.72 -32.56 13.58
N LEU A 283 -22.58 -33.58 12.73
CA LEU A 283 -23.53 -34.70 12.61
C LEU A 283 -23.53 -35.64 13.81
N HIS A 284 -22.45 -35.69 14.59
CA HIS A 284 -22.29 -36.63 15.68
C HIS A 284 -22.56 -35.93 17.01
N GLU A 285 -23.71 -36.25 17.62
CA GLU A 285 -23.94 -35.98 19.04
C GLU A 285 -22.88 -36.75 19.82
N SER A 286 -21.84 -36.07 20.28
CA SER A 286 -21.11 -36.52 21.45
C SER A 286 -22.10 -36.44 22.60
N SER A 287 -22.53 -37.57 23.14
CA SER A 287 -23.46 -37.72 24.26
C SER A 287 -23.14 -36.72 25.38
N LEU A 288 -23.84 -35.58 25.37
CA LEU A 288 -23.79 -34.63 26.46
C LEU A 288 -24.55 -35.27 27.63
N SER A 289 -23.87 -35.39 28.77
CA SER A 289 -24.43 -35.82 30.06
C SER A 289 -25.78 -35.13 30.31
N GLU A 290 -26.82 -35.92 30.61
CA GLU A 290 -28.22 -35.51 30.78
C GLU A 290 -28.46 -34.52 31.94
N ASN A 291 -27.42 -34.14 32.69
CA ASN A 291 -27.55 -33.45 33.97
C ASN A 291 -27.27 -31.94 33.96
N SER A 292 -26.98 -31.31 32.80
CA SER A 292 -26.88 -29.84 32.69
C SER A 292 -27.83 -29.29 31.63
N PRO A 293 -28.54 -28.16 31.87
CA PRO A 293 -29.44 -27.57 30.88
C PRO A 293 -28.66 -27.23 29.61
N ARG A 294 -28.96 -27.94 28.51
CA ARG A 294 -28.22 -27.87 27.23
C ARG A 294 -28.16 -26.43 26.71
N GLU A 295 -29.22 -25.66 26.93
CA GLU A 295 -29.39 -24.27 26.53
C GLU A 295 -28.37 -23.35 27.20
N GLN A 296 -28.14 -23.55 28.51
CA GLN A 296 -27.20 -22.75 29.29
C GLN A 296 -25.76 -23.07 28.89
N TYR A 297 -25.47 -24.32 28.52
CA TYR A 297 -24.19 -24.71 27.93
C TYR A 297 -23.92 -23.94 26.63
N TYR A 298 -24.89 -23.91 25.70
CA TYR A 298 -24.74 -23.16 24.45
C TYR A 298 -24.59 -21.66 24.68
N PHE A 299 -25.33 -21.09 25.64
CA PHE A 299 -25.20 -19.68 25.98
C PHE A 299 -23.83 -19.31 26.58
N ASN A 300 -23.31 -20.16 27.47
CA ASN A 300 -21.97 -19.95 28.05
C ASN A 300 -20.90 -20.06 26.96
N LYS A 301 -21.01 -21.05 26.08
CA LYS A 301 -20.14 -21.19 24.90
C LYS A 301 -20.24 -19.99 23.96
N PHE A 302 -21.44 -19.45 23.76
CA PHE A 302 -21.64 -18.24 22.97
C PHE A 302 -20.87 -17.05 23.57
N LYS A 303 -20.97 -16.85 24.89
CA LYS A 303 -20.22 -15.79 25.60
C LYS A 303 -18.72 -15.96 25.49
N GLU A 304 -18.22 -17.19 25.66
CA GLU A 304 -16.81 -17.53 25.46
C GLU A 304 -16.37 -17.13 24.04
N VAL A 305 -17.03 -17.65 23.01
CA VAL A 305 -16.62 -17.43 21.61
C VAL A 305 -16.74 -15.97 21.19
N LYS A 306 -17.69 -15.22 21.77
CA LYS A 306 -17.86 -13.80 21.50
C LYS A 306 -16.62 -12.97 21.88
N SER A 307 -15.97 -13.29 23.01
CA SER A 307 -14.79 -12.58 23.51
C SER A 307 -13.45 -13.13 23.00
N LEU A 308 -13.46 -14.20 22.20
CA LEU A 308 -12.23 -14.80 21.66
C LEU A 308 -11.54 -13.94 20.60
N THR A 309 -10.21 -13.82 20.74
CA THR A 309 -9.31 -13.38 19.66
C THR A 309 -8.82 -14.60 18.86
N LEU A 310 -9.41 -14.84 17.68
CA LEU A 310 -9.15 -16.04 16.86
C LEU A 310 -7.68 -16.24 16.49
N LYS A 311 -6.96 -15.14 16.23
CA LYS A 311 -5.55 -15.17 15.84
C LYS A 311 -4.68 -15.93 16.84
N HIS A 312 -5.02 -15.88 18.12
CA HIS A 312 -4.33 -16.63 19.17
C HIS A 312 -5.01 -17.95 19.51
N PHE A 313 -6.35 -18.00 19.47
CA PHE A 313 -7.11 -19.17 19.87
C PHE A 313 -6.95 -20.38 18.93
N LEU A 314 -7.02 -20.16 17.61
CA LEU A 314 -7.01 -21.25 16.63
C LEU A 314 -5.68 -22.04 16.63
N PRO A 315 -4.49 -21.40 16.66
CA PRO A 315 -3.23 -22.13 16.78
C PRO A 315 -3.07 -22.90 18.10
N GLN A 316 -3.63 -22.39 19.19
CA GLN A 316 -3.58 -23.04 20.50
C GLN A 316 -4.56 -24.22 20.62
N ASN A 317 -5.68 -24.18 19.90
CA ASN A 317 -6.76 -25.16 20.00
C ASN A 317 -7.17 -25.72 18.62
N PRO A 318 -6.25 -26.36 17.87
CA PRO A 318 -6.49 -26.76 16.48
C PRO A 318 -7.56 -27.85 16.32
N ASN A 319 -7.83 -28.62 17.38
CA ASN A 319 -8.83 -29.69 17.38
C ASN A 319 -10.20 -29.25 17.94
N SER A 320 -10.38 -27.98 18.32
CA SER A 320 -11.67 -27.48 18.81
C SER A 320 -12.76 -27.58 17.74
N SER A 321 -14.04 -27.66 18.15
CA SER A 321 -15.16 -27.70 17.19
C SER A 321 -15.20 -26.47 16.29
N LEU A 322 -14.88 -25.28 16.84
CA LEU A 322 -14.76 -24.04 16.07
C LEU A 322 -13.61 -24.09 15.05
N ALA A 323 -12.46 -24.65 15.43
CA ALA A 323 -11.32 -24.83 14.52
C ALA A 323 -11.67 -25.77 13.36
N ARG A 324 -12.33 -26.91 13.66
CA ARG A 324 -12.83 -27.85 12.64
C ARG A 324 -13.85 -27.20 11.71
N PHE A 325 -14.83 -26.47 12.25
CA PHE A 325 -15.80 -25.72 11.47
C PHE A 325 -15.13 -24.70 10.54
N THR A 326 -14.22 -23.88 11.07
CA THR A 326 -13.50 -22.86 10.31
C THR A 326 -12.73 -23.49 9.15
N ARG A 327 -12.02 -24.59 9.41
CA ARG A 327 -11.29 -25.34 8.38
C ARG A 327 -12.22 -25.89 7.31
N THR A 328 -13.29 -26.58 7.70
CA THR A 328 -14.23 -27.19 6.75
C THR A 328 -14.88 -26.12 5.86
N LYS A 329 -15.37 -25.04 6.47
CA LYS A 329 -15.99 -23.93 5.73
C LYS A 329 -15.00 -23.21 4.82
N TYR A 330 -13.74 -23.04 5.22
CA TYR A 330 -12.72 -22.43 4.36
C TYR A 330 -12.49 -23.28 3.10
N LEU A 331 -12.33 -24.59 3.28
CA LEU A 331 -12.05 -25.51 2.17
C LEU A 331 -13.26 -25.66 1.22
N GLN A 332 -14.48 -25.53 1.74
CA GLN A 332 -15.71 -25.48 0.93
C GLN A 332 -15.83 -24.16 0.16
N LEU A 333 -15.60 -23.01 0.82
CA LEU A 333 -15.82 -21.70 0.22
C LEU A 333 -14.73 -21.33 -0.80
N VAL A 334 -13.46 -21.51 -0.42
CA VAL A 334 -12.32 -21.13 -1.25
C VAL A 334 -11.87 -22.35 -2.03
N HIS A 335 -12.23 -22.42 -3.31
CA HIS A 335 -11.82 -23.52 -4.18
C HIS A 335 -10.31 -23.48 -4.46
N ALA A 336 -9.67 -24.63 -4.75
CA ALA A 336 -8.23 -24.69 -5.00
C ALA A 336 -7.80 -23.79 -6.17
N LYS A 337 -8.61 -23.73 -7.24
CA LYS A 337 -8.39 -22.80 -8.36
C LYS A 337 -8.46 -21.33 -7.94
N MET A 338 -9.40 -21.00 -7.05
CA MET A 338 -9.52 -19.65 -6.50
C MET A 338 -8.27 -19.29 -5.71
N GLU A 339 -7.87 -20.14 -4.78
CA GLU A 339 -6.70 -19.91 -3.94
C GLU A 339 -5.40 -19.76 -4.77
N CYS A 340 -5.19 -20.65 -5.74
CA CYS A 340 -4.02 -20.58 -6.61
C CYS A 340 -4.01 -19.31 -7.45
N SER A 341 -5.17 -18.79 -7.85
CA SER A 341 -5.26 -17.54 -8.60
C SER A 341 -5.07 -16.31 -7.72
N LEU A 342 -5.63 -16.30 -6.51
CA LEU A 342 -5.53 -15.16 -5.58
C LEU A 342 -4.11 -15.03 -5.00
N PHE A 343 -3.46 -16.15 -4.67
CA PHE A 343 -2.19 -16.15 -3.93
C PHE A 343 -1.00 -16.70 -4.74
N GLY A 344 -1.22 -17.19 -5.97
CA GLY A 344 -0.18 -17.79 -6.82
C GLY A 344 0.31 -19.17 -6.36
N ASN A 345 -0.25 -19.74 -5.28
CA ASN A 345 0.13 -21.04 -4.73
C ASN A 345 -0.99 -21.64 -3.87
N LEU A 346 -0.82 -22.90 -3.44
CA LEU A 346 -1.76 -23.64 -2.57
C LEU A 346 -1.23 -23.84 -1.15
N ASN A 347 -0.31 -22.98 -0.68
CA ASN A 347 0.34 -23.18 0.62
C ASN A 347 -0.65 -22.98 1.76
N GLN A 348 -1.59 -22.04 1.63
CA GLN A 348 -2.64 -21.81 2.63
C GLN A 348 -3.53 -23.06 2.76
N ARG A 349 -3.99 -23.64 1.65
CA ARG A 349 -4.79 -24.87 1.63
C ARG A 349 -4.06 -26.04 2.24
N LYS A 350 -2.78 -26.23 1.92
CA LYS A 350 -1.94 -27.29 2.50
C LYS A 350 -1.83 -27.12 4.01
N LEU A 351 -1.60 -25.90 4.49
CA LEU A 351 -1.54 -25.60 5.92
C LEU A 351 -2.87 -25.90 6.61
N VAL A 352 -3.99 -25.44 6.04
CA VAL A 352 -5.35 -25.71 6.54
C VAL A 352 -5.67 -27.21 6.53
N ASN A 353 -5.28 -27.94 5.49
CA ASN A 353 -5.42 -29.40 5.42
C ASN A 353 -4.57 -30.15 6.46
N ASN A 354 -3.48 -29.55 6.93
CA ASN A 354 -2.66 -30.11 8.00
C ASN A 354 -3.14 -29.67 9.40
N GLY A 355 -4.25 -28.94 9.49
CA GLY A 355 -4.81 -28.44 10.76
C GLY A 355 -4.18 -27.14 11.26
N GLY A 356 -3.34 -26.50 10.44
CA GLY A 356 -2.79 -25.17 10.73
C GLY A 356 -3.70 -24.04 10.23
N PHE A 357 -3.44 -22.83 10.72
CA PHE A 357 -4.19 -21.63 10.39
C PHE A 357 -3.25 -20.58 9.77
N PRO A 358 -3.44 -20.18 8.51
CA PRO A 358 -2.61 -19.15 7.87
C PRO A 358 -2.72 -17.80 8.59
N ASP A 359 -1.58 -17.13 8.82
CA ASP A 359 -1.57 -15.73 9.25
C ASP A 359 -1.58 -14.79 8.03
N SER A 360 -2.66 -14.85 7.25
CA SER A 360 -2.89 -13.94 6.12
C SER A 360 -4.08 -13.03 6.42
N ALA A 361 -4.08 -11.81 5.87
CA ALA A 361 -5.20 -10.87 6.05
C ALA A 361 -6.52 -11.48 5.56
N PHE A 362 -6.49 -12.17 4.42
CA PHE A 362 -7.63 -12.88 3.84
C PHE A 362 -8.16 -13.97 4.77
N PHE A 363 -7.28 -14.84 5.28
CA PHE A 363 -7.69 -15.93 6.19
C PHE A 363 -8.20 -15.38 7.53
N ASN A 364 -7.56 -14.35 8.08
CA ASN A 364 -8.00 -13.71 9.31
C ASN A 364 -9.40 -13.08 9.17
N ALA A 365 -9.68 -12.43 8.04
CA ALA A 365 -11.02 -11.92 7.73
C ALA A 365 -12.06 -13.04 7.57
N PHE A 366 -11.69 -14.12 6.88
CA PHE A 366 -12.53 -15.32 6.76
C PHE A 366 -12.84 -15.93 8.14
N ALA A 367 -11.82 -16.12 8.98
CA ALA A 367 -11.96 -16.72 10.29
C ALA A 367 -12.88 -15.88 11.19
N GLU A 368 -12.75 -14.55 11.16
CA GLU A 368 -13.63 -13.65 11.90
C GLU A 368 -15.08 -13.80 11.47
N MET A 369 -15.35 -13.85 10.16
CA MET A 369 -16.69 -14.13 9.64
C MET A 369 -17.21 -15.51 10.10
N ALA A 370 -16.39 -16.56 9.99
CA ALA A 370 -16.76 -17.90 10.40
C ALA A 370 -17.10 -17.96 11.90
N ARG A 371 -16.34 -17.25 12.75
CA ARG A 371 -16.65 -17.16 14.18
C ARG A 371 -17.99 -16.49 14.45
N ARG A 372 -18.36 -15.43 13.71
CA ARG A 372 -19.69 -14.79 13.88
C ARG A 372 -20.82 -15.76 13.54
N VAL A 373 -20.68 -16.52 12.46
CA VAL A 373 -21.65 -17.57 12.08
C VAL A 373 -21.72 -18.67 13.15
N TRP A 374 -20.58 -19.10 13.69
CA TRP A 374 -20.54 -20.06 14.79
C TRP A 374 -21.22 -19.53 16.05
N SER A 375 -20.96 -18.28 16.42
CA SER A 375 -21.64 -17.61 17.54
C SER A 375 -23.14 -17.52 17.32
N LEU A 376 -23.59 -17.23 16.10
CA LEU A 376 -25.01 -17.21 15.75
C LEU A 376 -25.67 -18.58 15.96
N ASN A 377 -24.99 -19.67 15.57
CA ASN A 377 -25.47 -21.03 15.80
C ASN A 377 -25.56 -21.35 17.30
N LEU A 378 -24.51 -21.06 18.08
CA LEU A 378 -24.54 -21.25 19.54
C LEU A 378 -25.69 -20.47 20.20
N LEU A 379 -25.94 -19.24 19.76
CA LEU A 379 -27.05 -18.44 20.25
C LEU A 379 -28.40 -19.07 19.89
N ALA A 380 -28.57 -19.56 18.66
CA ALA A 380 -29.78 -20.25 18.23
C ALA A 380 -30.12 -21.42 19.19
N PHE A 381 -29.15 -22.28 19.46
CA PHE A 381 -29.34 -23.44 20.32
C PHE A 381 -29.47 -23.11 21.82
N SER A 382 -29.16 -21.86 22.22
CA SER A 382 -29.43 -21.40 23.59
C SER A 382 -30.89 -21.04 23.86
N PHE A 383 -31.75 -20.95 22.84
CA PHE A 383 -33.19 -20.73 23.03
C PHE A 383 -33.94 -21.98 23.49
N GLY A 384 -33.39 -23.18 23.29
CA GLY A 384 -34.09 -24.45 23.60
C GLY A 384 -35.24 -24.79 22.66
N ASP A 385 -35.47 -23.98 21.63
CA ASP A 385 -36.52 -24.17 20.63
C ASP A 385 -36.02 -24.97 19.41
N GLN A 386 -36.97 -25.51 18.63
CA GLN A 386 -36.66 -26.09 17.32
C GLN A 386 -36.15 -25.00 16.37
N ILE A 387 -34.96 -25.20 15.81
CA ILE A 387 -34.31 -24.28 14.88
C ILE A 387 -34.37 -24.88 13.49
N SER A 388 -34.86 -24.09 12.54
CA SER A 388 -34.79 -24.41 11.12
C SER A 388 -34.36 -23.19 10.31
N ILE A 389 -33.49 -23.42 9.35
CA ILE A 389 -33.09 -22.47 8.32
C ILE A 389 -33.87 -22.77 7.04
N PHE A 390 -34.34 -21.74 6.36
CA PHE A 390 -35.05 -21.88 5.08
C PHE A 390 -34.47 -20.94 4.04
N GLN A 391 -34.55 -21.36 2.78
CA GLN A 391 -34.17 -20.57 1.62
C GLN A 391 -35.39 -20.47 0.71
N ILE A 392 -35.54 -19.33 0.05
CA ILE A 392 -36.61 -19.11 -0.90
C ILE A 392 -36.13 -19.53 -2.28
N SER A 393 -36.91 -20.41 -2.93
CA SER A 393 -36.64 -20.82 -4.31
C SER A 393 -36.82 -19.66 -5.27
N LYS A 394 -36.06 -19.72 -6.35
CA LYS A 394 -36.20 -18.80 -7.48
C LYS A 394 -37.64 -18.84 -8.03
N ASP A 395 -38.07 -17.72 -8.60
CA ASP A 395 -39.38 -17.50 -9.25
C ASP A 395 -40.59 -17.61 -8.32
N CYS A 396 -40.35 -17.61 -7.00
CA CYS A 396 -41.40 -17.45 -6.00
C CYS A 396 -41.91 -16.01 -5.95
N ARG A 397 -43.20 -15.88 -5.64
CA ARG A 397 -43.81 -14.58 -5.32
C ARG A 397 -43.24 -14.06 -4.02
N PHE A 398 -43.02 -12.75 -3.97
CA PHE A 398 -42.59 -12.07 -2.76
C PHE A 398 -43.66 -12.18 -1.66
N SER A 399 -43.22 -12.42 -0.43
CA SER A 399 -44.09 -12.45 0.75
C SER A 399 -43.42 -11.71 1.89
N GLU A 400 -43.93 -10.53 2.23
CA GLU A 400 -43.43 -9.71 3.33
C GLU A 400 -43.39 -10.44 4.67
N VAL A 401 -44.19 -11.49 4.87
CA VAL A 401 -44.17 -12.26 6.12
C VAL A 401 -42.90 -13.11 6.27
N TYR A 402 -42.36 -13.62 5.16
CA TYR A 402 -41.23 -14.56 5.16
C TYR A 402 -39.96 -13.98 4.53
N MET A 403 -40.07 -12.84 3.84
CA MET A 403 -39.04 -12.29 2.97
C MET A 403 -38.82 -10.81 3.24
N GLU A 404 -37.55 -10.39 3.16
CA GLU A 404 -37.10 -9.01 3.21
C GLU A 404 -36.42 -8.70 1.86
N SER A 405 -36.89 -7.67 1.14
CA SER A 405 -36.25 -7.23 -0.10
C SER A 405 -34.98 -6.43 0.20
N ILE A 406 -33.87 -6.77 -0.46
CA ILE A 406 -32.62 -6.02 -0.36
C ILE A 406 -32.43 -4.97 -1.47
N THR A 407 -33.34 -4.92 -2.44
CA THR A 407 -33.37 -3.95 -3.54
C THR A 407 -34.22 -2.74 -3.15
N ASP A 408 -33.73 -1.52 -3.44
CA ASP A 408 -34.41 -0.25 -3.11
C ASP A 408 -35.86 -0.23 -3.57
N GLU A 409 -36.74 0.30 -2.71
CA GLU A 409 -38.18 0.52 -2.94
C GLU A 409 -38.47 1.34 -4.21
N SER A 410 -37.50 2.12 -4.71
CA SER A 410 -37.62 2.85 -6.00
C SER A 410 -37.84 1.96 -7.23
N LEU A 411 -37.59 0.65 -7.15
CA LEU A 411 -37.95 -0.31 -8.21
C LEU A 411 -39.40 -0.83 -8.08
N LEU A 412 -40.03 -0.59 -6.93
CA LEU A 412 -41.43 -0.90 -6.64
C LEU A 412 -42.36 0.27 -7.01
N ASP A 413 -41.81 1.50 -7.10
CA ASP A 413 -42.53 2.75 -7.35
C ASP A 413 -42.62 3.18 -8.83
N SER A 414 -42.32 2.28 -9.78
CA SER A 414 -42.52 2.62 -11.21
C SER A 414 -44.01 2.60 -11.54
N ASP A 415 -44.65 3.76 -11.38
CA ASP A 415 -45.98 4.08 -11.91
C ASP A 415 -46.09 3.64 -13.39
N GLY A 416 -46.93 2.64 -13.65
CA GLY A 416 -47.40 2.31 -15.00
C GLY A 416 -46.79 1.07 -15.66
N ASP A 417 -46.87 -0.09 -15.03
CA ASP A 417 -47.25 -1.40 -15.62
C ASP A 417 -47.00 -2.48 -14.55
N ASP A 418 -47.85 -3.51 -14.51
CA ASP A 418 -47.85 -4.60 -13.51
C ASP A 418 -46.60 -5.51 -13.68
N VAL A 419 -45.42 -5.03 -13.29
CA VAL A 419 -44.18 -5.81 -13.36
C VAL A 419 -44.19 -6.82 -12.21
N ASP A 420 -44.56 -8.08 -12.51
CA ASP A 420 -44.53 -9.19 -11.55
C ASP A 420 -43.07 -9.43 -11.13
N LEU A 421 -42.69 -8.83 -9.99
CA LEU A 421 -41.38 -9.00 -9.37
C LEU A 421 -41.33 -10.34 -8.64
N ARG A 422 -40.36 -11.16 -9.01
CA ARG A 422 -40.16 -12.48 -8.42
C ARG A 422 -38.80 -12.59 -7.77
N VAL A 423 -38.70 -13.55 -6.85
CA VAL A 423 -37.44 -13.85 -6.18
C VAL A 423 -36.45 -14.38 -7.21
N GLY A 424 -35.37 -13.64 -7.45
CA GLY A 424 -34.26 -14.09 -8.28
C GLY A 424 -33.41 -15.11 -7.52
N PHE A 425 -32.95 -14.74 -6.32
CA PHE A 425 -32.20 -15.63 -5.44
C PHE A 425 -32.25 -15.17 -3.97
N THR A 426 -32.00 -16.11 -3.05
CA THR A 426 -31.84 -15.82 -1.62
C THR A 426 -30.43 -15.29 -1.34
N VAL A 427 -30.32 -14.10 -0.73
CA VAL A 427 -29.03 -13.51 -0.32
C VAL A 427 -28.63 -13.98 1.08
N VAL A 428 -29.55 -13.90 2.03
CA VAL A 428 -29.36 -14.45 3.38
C VAL A 428 -30.55 -15.36 3.69
N PRO A 429 -30.33 -16.63 4.06
CA PRO A 429 -31.40 -17.54 4.47
C PRO A 429 -32.22 -16.99 5.64
N GLY A 430 -33.50 -17.33 5.66
CA GLY A 430 -34.39 -17.04 6.79
C GLY A 430 -34.26 -18.08 7.89
N PHE A 431 -34.74 -17.74 9.08
CA PHE A 431 -34.67 -18.61 10.27
C PHE A 431 -36.04 -18.75 10.92
N LYS A 432 -36.32 -19.94 11.44
CA LYS A 432 -37.47 -20.21 12.28
C LYS A 432 -36.97 -20.79 13.60
N ILE A 433 -37.23 -20.07 14.69
CA ILE A 433 -36.86 -20.43 16.06
C ILE A 433 -38.15 -20.59 16.84
N GLY A 434 -38.55 -21.83 17.07
CA GLY A 434 -39.83 -22.17 17.68
C GLY A 434 -40.99 -21.64 16.83
N LYS A 435 -41.72 -20.65 17.35
CA LYS A 435 -42.83 -19.98 16.65
C LYS A 435 -42.42 -18.69 15.93
N THR A 436 -41.21 -18.19 16.18
CA THR A 436 -40.74 -16.94 15.60
C THR A 436 -40.13 -17.21 14.22
N VAL A 437 -40.60 -16.48 13.22
CA VAL A 437 -40.03 -16.47 11.88
C VAL A 437 -39.23 -15.19 11.70
N ILE A 438 -38.01 -15.34 11.21
CA ILE A 438 -37.11 -14.26 10.82
C ILE A 438 -36.98 -14.35 9.32
N GLN A 439 -37.28 -13.24 8.65
CA GLN A 439 -37.37 -13.15 7.20
C GLN A 439 -36.05 -13.53 6.52
N SER A 440 -36.16 -14.14 5.35
CA SER A 440 -35.02 -14.37 4.45
C SER A 440 -34.79 -13.12 3.60
N GLN A 441 -33.54 -12.68 3.49
CA GLN A 441 -33.19 -11.58 2.60
C GLN A 441 -33.12 -12.08 1.16
N VAL A 442 -33.94 -11.53 0.28
CA VAL A 442 -34.08 -11.96 -1.11
C VAL A 442 -33.81 -10.83 -2.08
N TYR A 443 -33.20 -11.18 -3.22
CA TYR A 443 -33.06 -10.28 -4.35
C TYR A 443 -34.28 -10.43 -5.27
N LEU A 444 -34.97 -9.34 -5.56
CA LEU A 444 -36.11 -9.32 -6.48
C LEU A 444 -35.66 -8.97 -7.90
N SER A 445 -36.19 -9.70 -8.87
CA SER A 445 -35.93 -9.48 -10.29
C SER A 445 -37.26 -9.39 -11.06
N PRO A 446 -37.36 -8.50 -12.05
CA PRO A 446 -38.53 -8.43 -12.93
C PRO A 446 -38.65 -9.71 -13.75
N THR A 447 -39.88 -10.23 -13.88
CA THR A 447 -40.15 -11.31 -14.81
C THR A 447 -40.15 -10.77 -16.23
N ILE A 448 -39.38 -11.42 -17.11
CA ILE A 448 -39.52 -11.21 -18.55
C ILE A 448 -40.64 -12.15 -18.98
N SER A 449 -41.86 -11.65 -19.09
CA SER A 449 -42.94 -12.37 -19.76
C SER A 449 -42.51 -12.59 -21.22
N SER A 450 -42.19 -13.84 -21.55
CA SER A 450 -42.05 -14.23 -22.96
C SER A 450 -43.44 -14.14 -23.58
N VAL A 451 -43.68 -13.05 -24.31
CA VAL A 451 -44.86 -12.93 -25.17
C VAL A 451 -44.77 -14.08 -26.18
N SER A 452 -45.76 -14.97 -26.12
CA SER A 452 -45.88 -16.17 -26.94
C SER A 452 -46.22 -15.83 -28.39
#